data_AF-A0A536KIQ1-F1
#
_entry.id   AF-A0A536KIQ1-F1
#
_cell.length_a   1.000
_cell.length_b   1.000
_cell.length_c   1.000
_cell.angle_alpha   90.00
_cell.angle_beta   90.00
_cell.angle_gamma   90.00
#
_symmetry.space_group_name_H-M   'P 1'
#
loop_
_entity.id
_entity.type
_entity.pdbx_description
1 polymer ?
#
loop_
_entity_poly.entity_id
_entity_poly.type
_entity_poly.pdbx_seq_one_letter_code
_entity_poly.pdbx_strand_id
1 'polypeptide(L)' 'MPKPYVHFSLEEFADRQARVRAELAARGLDGLLVSRIEDQYWLCGLDT' A
#
# COMPACT_ATOMS: atom_id res chain seq x y z
N MET A 1 9.55 21.41 -3.06
CA MET A 1 9.06 20.22 -3.77
C MET A 1 7.54 20.34 -3.84
N PRO A 2 6.91 20.24 -5.03
CA PRO A 2 5.46 20.22 -5.10
C PRO A 2 4.94 19.02 -4.29
N LYS A 3 3.82 19.22 -3.59
CA LYS A 3 3.18 18.15 -2.81
C LYS A 3 2.83 17.02 -3.79
N PRO A 4 3.30 15.78 -3.58
CA PRO A 4 2.92 14.67 -4.47
C PRO A 4 1.40 14.62 -4.56
N TYR A 5 0.87 14.65 -5.77
CA TYR A 5 -0.58 14.59 -5.97
C TYR A 5 -1.02 13.14 -5.77
N VAL A 6 -1.16 12.75 -4.50
CA VAL A 6 -1.70 11.44 -4.15
C VAL A 6 -3.21 11.52 -4.13
N HIS A 7 -3.87 10.60 -4.84
CA HIS A 7 -5.33 10.61 -5.02
C HIS A 7 -6.11 10.19 -3.76
N PHE A 8 -5.42 9.64 -2.76
CA PHE A 8 -6.00 9.15 -1.51
C PHE A 8 -5.33 9.80 -0.30
N SER A 9 -6.03 9.80 0.83
CA SER A 9 -5.48 10.32 2.08
C SER A 9 -4.40 9.39 2.65
N LEU A 10 -3.54 9.91 3.52
CA LEU A 10 -2.57 9.10 4.25
C LEU A 10 -3.25 8.06 5.16
N GLU A 11 -4.41 8.40 5.71
CA GLU A 11 -5.21 7.51 6.55
C GLU A 11 -5.72 6.31 5.75
N GLU A 12 -6.17 6.54 4.51
CA GLU A 12 -6.63 5.47 3.63
C GLU A 12 -5.48 4.50 3.26
N PHE A 13 -4.29 5.03 2.96
CA PHE A 13 -3.13 4.16 2.75
C PHE A 13 -2.75 3.37 4.01
N ALA A 14 -2.83 3.99 5.19
CA ALA A 14 -2.58 3.31 6.45
C ALA A 14 -3.55 2.15 6.69
N ASP A 15 -4.85 2.35 6.41
CA ASP A 15 -5.87 1.30 6.50
C ASP A 15 -5.59 0.13 5.52
N ARG A 16 -5.34 0.44 4.25
CA ARG A 16 -5.02 -0.56 3.22
C ARG A 16 -3.82 -1.41 3.64
N GLN A 17 -2.75 -0.78 4.12
CA GLN A 17 -1.55 -1.48 4.58
C GLN A 17 -1.81 -2.31 5.85
N ALA A 18 -2.63 -1.82 6.78
CA ALA A 18 -3.02 -2.58 7.97
C ALA A 18 -3.79 -3.85 7.59
N ARG A 19 -4.74 -3.75 6.66
CA ARG A 19 -5.49 -4.90 6.13
C ARG A 19 -4.59 -5.92 5.44
N VAL A 20 -3.64 -5.47 4.62
CA VAL A 20 -2.66 -6.36 3.97
C VAL A 20 -1.78 -7.06 5.01
N ARG A 21 -1.27 -6.33 6.01
CA ARG A 21 -0.45 -6.93 7.09
C ARG A 21 -1.24 -7.94 7.94
N ALA A 22 -2.51 -7.66 8.23
CA ALA A 22 -3.37 -8.60 8.94
C ALA A 22 -3.56 -9.91 8.17
N GLU A 23 -3.75 -9.83 6.86
CA GLU A 23 -3.86 -11.01 5.99
C GLU A 23 -2.53 -11.79 5.88
N LEU A 24 -1.39 -11.10 5.83
CA LEU A 24 -0.08 -11.74 5.87
C LEU A 24 0.12 -12.52 7.18
N ALA A 25 -0.23 -11.91 8.32
CA ALA A 25 -0.16 -12.56 9.63
C ALA A 25 -1.08 -13.79 9.71
N ALA A 26 -2.31 -13.69 9.19
CA ALA A 26 -3.26 -14.81 9.13
C ALA A 26 -2.73 -16.00 8.30
N ARG A 27 -1.84 -15.75 7.33
CA ARG A 27 -1.20 -16.76 6.48
C ARG A 27 0.17 -17.22 6.99
N GLY A 28 0.67 -16.67 8.09
CA GLY A 28 2.02 -16.96 8.58
C GLY A 28 3.13 -16.46 7.64
N LEU A 29 2.89 -15.34 6.94
CA LEU A 29 3.85 -14.70 6.03
C LEU A 29 4.42 -13.43 6.67
N ASP A 30 5.74 -13.27 6.59
CA ASP A 30 6.44 -12.10 7.16
C ASP A 30 6.60 -10.93 6.18
N GLY A 31 6.35 -11.16 4.89
CA GLY A 31 6.59 -10.17 3.85
C GLY A 31 5.81 -10.41 2.57
N LEU A 32 5.70 -9.34 1.78
CA LEU A 32 5.03 -9.32 0.48
C LEU A 32 5.89 -8.52 -0.51
N LEU A 33 6.17 -9.13 -1.67
CA LEU A 33 6.73 -8.43 -2.82
C LEU A 33 5.60 -8.08 -3.80
N VAL A 34 5.41 -6.80 -4.08
CA VAL A 34 4.34 -6.31 -4.97
C VAL A 34 4.95 -5.95 -6.32
N SER A 35 4.64 -6.72 -7.37
CA SER A 35 5.22 -6.52 -8.71
C SER A 35 4.33 -5.73 -9.67
N ARG A 36 3.01 -5.69 -9.43
CA ARG A 36 2.05 -4.98 -10.28
C ARG A 36 2.05 -3.50 -9.91
N ILE A 37 2.23 -2.62 -10.90
CA ILE A 37 2.30 -1.16 -10.68
C ILE A 37 1.00 -0.63 -10.08
N GLU A 38 -0.14 -1.13 -10.53
CA GLU A 38 -1.46 -0.77 -10.01
C GLU A 38 -1.59 -1.12 -8.52
N ASP A 39 -1.02 -2.25 -8.09
CA ASP A 39 -1.02 -2.65 -6.68
C ASP A 39 -0.08 -1.78 -5.85
N GLN A 40 1.07 -1.38 -6.39
CA GLN A 40 2.00 -0.45 -5.74
C GLN A 40 1.34 0.94 -5.55
N TYR A 41 0.68 1.43 -6.60
CA TYR A 41 -0.11 2.66 -6.53
C TYR A 41 -1.25 2.56 -5.50
N TRP A 42 -2.00 1.46 -5.51
CA TRP A 42 -3.08 1.24 -4.55
C TRP A 42 -2.58 1.16 -3.10
N LEU A 43 -1.45 0.50 -2.85
CA LEU A 43 -0.97 0.22 -1.49
C LEU A 43 -0.18 1.39 -0.88
N CYS A 44 0.60 2.12 -1.68
CA CYS A 44 1.50 3.16 -1.18
C CYS A 44 1.56 4.43 -2.04
N GLY A 45 0.73 4.55 -3.07
CA GLY A 45 0.65 5.77 -3.89
C GLY A 45 1.87 5.99 -4.76
N LEU A 46 2.60 4.93 -5.11
CA LEU A 46 3.68 5.03 -6.09
C LEU A 46 3.10 5.40 -7.45
N ASP A 47 3.34 6.63 -7.86
CA ASP A 47 2.98 7.21 -9.15
C ASP A 47 4.28 7.64 -9.84
N THR A 48 4.55 7.12 -11.04
CA THR A 48 5.82 7.33 -11.78
C THR A 48 5.65 8.30 -12.93
#